data_AF-A0A847YZD3-F1
#
_entry.id   AF-A0A847YZD3-F1
#
_cell.length_a   1.000
_cell.length_b   1.000
_cell.length_c   1.000
_cell.angle_alpha   90.00
_cell.angle_beta   90.00
_cell.angle_gamma   90.00
#
_symmetry.space_group_name_H-M   'P 1'
#
loop_
_entity.id
_entity.type
_entity.pdbx_description
1 polymer ?
#
loop_
_entity_poly.entity_id
_entity_poly.type
_entity_poly.pdbx_seq_one_letter_code
_entity_poly.pdbx_strand_id
1 'polypeptide(L)'
;MKKQILLLLLVFLSACSLPQNISTKLIETKGKISSDNYLGSYYKDNYVWGGAMNLAWNDLNENILHEKIQLDTKDKTALEMVTKLNESPFNKNDLDEASYYIKSGYGQETVNIINQESRQKFPSKSLKDLDIGLGPEDIIAYAYFLKEVEYQNQFEEKNVTFQNDSVKGFYAINYKQRNNIKILKYWDDDKFIISLQLKNDDDQLFLAKGFSDTSPKTVIDLINSLNNSENLSEINSEDLFEMPKIHLDYQRKYNELTNKSLANKDFTDYYIGEIYENIKFDMDHKGARVENEAAITVIAGAINPQKKPKVRKFILDKPFWVIMKRANSTNPYFILGINNTALLETQ
;
A
#
# COMPACT_ATOMS: atom_id res chain seq x y z
N MET A 1 35.52 45.50 -71.24
CA MET A 1 34.57 44.36 -71.25
C MET A 1 35.27 43.11 -70.75
N LYS A 2 34.85 42.56 -69.60
CA LYS A 2 35.15 41.20 -69.11
C LYS A 2 34.17 40.94 -67.95
N LYS A 3 33.43 39.84 -67.97
CA LYS A 3 32.71 39.29 -66.82
C LYS A 3 32.84 37.77 -66.87
N GLN A 4 33.56 37.20 -65.91
CA GLN A 4 33.54 35.76 -65.67
C GLN A 4 32.22 35.41 -64.99
N ILE A 5 31.64 34.25 -65.35
CA ILE A 5 30.56 33.63 -64.58
C ILE A 5 31.15 32.37 -63.95
N LEU A 6 31.05 32.28 -62.64
CA LEU A 6 31.59 31.19 -61.84
C LEU A 6 30.56 30.06 -61.78
N LEU A 7 30.93 28.87 -62.27
CA LEU A 7 30.06 27.69 -62.21
C LEU A 7 30.29 26.95 -60.88
N LEU A 8 29.36 27.05 -59.93
CA LEU A 8 29.39 26.23 -58.72
C LEU A 8 28.94 24.80 -59.04
N LEU A 9 29.76 23.80 -58.70
CA LEU A 9 29.29 22.43 -58.52
C LEU A 9 28.62 22.32 -57.14
N LEU A 10 27.35 21.87 -57.10
CA LEU A 10 26.79 21.31 -55.87
C LEU A 10 27.17 19.83 -55.77
N VAL A 11 27.91 19.49 -54.71
CA VAL A 11 28.19 18.09 -54.33
C VAL A 11 27.10 17.62 -53.37
N PHE A 12 26.29 16.64 -53.79
CA PHE A 12 25.36 15.97 -52.88
C PHE A 12 26.13 15.00 -51.96
N LEU A 13 26.38 15.43 -50.72
CA LEU A 13 26.88 14.55 -49.67
C LEU A 13 25.73 13.72 -49.09
N SER A 14 25.61 12.47 -49.53
CA SER A 14 24.69 11.49 -48.98
C SER A 14 25.16 11.01 -47.60
N ALA A 15 24.74 11.70 -46.55
CA ALA A 15 25.05 11.34 -45.17
C ALA A 15 24.33 10.02 -44.77
N CYS A 16 25.08 8.92 -44.72
CA CYS A 16 24.59 7.68 -44.12
C CYS A 16 24.51 7.86 -42.59
N SER A 17 23.29 8.02 -42.07
CA SER A 17 23.05 8.03 -40.62
C SER A 17 23.23 6.62 -40.05
N LEU A 18 24.31 6.42 -39.30
CA LEU A 18 24.50 5.22 -38.47
C LEU A 18 23.33 5.06 -37.49
N PRO A 19 22.86 3.82 -37.22
CA PRO A 19 21.84 3.60 -36.21
C PRO A 19 22.39 4.00 -34.83
N GLN A 20 21.75 4.96 -34.18
CA GLN A 20 22.09 5.32 -32.81
C GLN A 20 21.72 4.16 -31.88
N ASN A 21 22.65 3.77 -31.00
CA ASN A 21 22.39 2.78 -29.97
C ASN A 21 21.16 3.20 -29.14
N ILE A 22 20.17 2.32 -29.07
CA ILE A 22 19.04 2.47 -28.15
C ILE A 22 19.56 2.22 -26.74
N SER A 23 20.12 3.26 -26.12
CA SER A 23 20.37 3.28 -24.69
C SER A 23 19.02 3.21 -23.99
N THR A 24 18.71 2.05 -23.40
CA THR A 24 17.52 1.84 -22.58
C THR A 24 17.62 2.74 -21.35
N LYS A 25 17.04 3.93 -21.48
CA LYS A 25 17.05 4.98 -20.46
C LYS A 25 16.31 4.50 -19.22
N LEU A 26 17.05 3.88 -18.29
CA LEU A 26 16.58 3.53 -16.96
C LEU A 26 15.88 4.74 -16.35
N ILE A 27 14.60 4.60 -16.05
CA ILE A 27 13.82 5.64 -15.40
C ILE A 27 14.21 5.60 -13.92
N GLU A 28 15.24 6.37 -13.57
CA GLU A 28 15.57 6.67 -12.17
C GLU A 28 14.40 7.43 -11.53
N THR A 29 13.43 6.69 -10.98
CA THR A 29 12.41 7.23 -10.07
C THR A 29 13.08 7.62 -8.76
N LYS A 30 13.80 8.74 -8.76
CA LYS A 30 14.36 9.38 -7.56
C LYS A 30 13.21 9.85 -6.68
N GLY A 31 12.72 8.92 -5.86
CA GLY A 31 11.62 9.14 -4.94
C GLY A 31 11.90 10.33 -4.06
N LYS A 32 10.97 11.27 -4.00
CA LYS A 32 11.06 12.43 -3.11
C LYS A 32 10.71 11.96 -1.71
N ILE A 33 11.72 11.51 -0.96
CA ILE A 33 11.52 10.85 0.33
C ILE A 33 10.87 11.84 1.30
N SER A 34 9.70 11.46 1.83
CA SER A 34 8.94 12.23 2.81
C SER A 34 9.58 12.12 4.19
N SER A 35 9.38 13.09 5.08
CA SER A 35 9.83 13.06 6.48
C SER A 35 8.93 12.16 7.35
N ASP A 36 8.75 10.92 6.89
CA ASP A 36 7.81 9.93 7.39
C ASP A 36 8.55 8.60 7.69
N ASN A 37 8.18 7.91 8.76
CA ASN A 37 8.78 6.64 9.19
C ASN A 37 8.10 5.43 8.51
N TYR A 38 6.96 5.64 7.83
CA TYR A 38 6.42 4.67 6.88
C TYR A 38 7.22 4.75 5.57
N LEU A 39 8.29 3.95 5.47
CA LEU A 39 9.15 3.83 4.28
C LEU A 39 8.42 3.08 3.15
N GLY A 40 7.35 3.67 2.63
CA GLY A 40 6.66 3.20 1.44
C GLY A 40 7.41 3.47 0.14
N SER A 41 6.73 3.21 -0.97
CA SER A 41 7.22 3.39 -2.34
C SER A 41 6.07 3.83 -3.25
N TYR A 42 6.35 4.16 -4.51
CA TYR A 42 5.33 4.49 -5.50
C TYR A 42 5.28 3.42 -6.60
N TYR A 43 4.10 2.87 -6.83
CA TYR A 43 3.82 1.92 -7.92
C TYR A 43 2.76 2.50 -8.84
N LYS A 44 3.14 2.75 -10.11
CA LYS A 44 2.32 3.49 -11.09
C LYS A 44 1.77 4.80 -10.51
N ASP A 45 2.61 5.58 -9.83
CA ASP A 45 2.29 6.84 -9.12
C ASP A 45 1.31 6.76 -7.93
N ASN A 46 0.90 5.55 -7.51
CA ASN A 46 0.14 5.32 -6.28
C ASN A 46 1.11 4.96 -5.13
N TYR A 47 0.90 5.50 -3.92
CA TYR A 47 1.75 5.18 -2.77
C TYR A 47 1.40 3.81 -2.20
N VAL A 48 2.39 2.99 -1.89
CA VAL A 48 2.22 1.66 -1.27
C VAL A 48 3.19 1.48 -0.09
N TRP A 49 2.68 1.03 1.06
CA TRP A 49 3.47 0.50 2.17
C TRP A 49 2.73 -0.63 2.88
N GLY A 50 3.46 -1.67 3.30
CA GLY A 50 2.97 -2.72 4.19
C GLY A 50 4.03 -3.08 5.24
N GLY A 51 3.59 -3.49 6.42
CA GLY A 51 4.47 -3.71 7.57
C GLY A 51 5.43 -4.91 7.47
N ALA A 52 5.35 -5.74 6.44
CA ALA A 52 6.07 -7.01 6.36
C ALA A 52 7.59 -6.83 6.37
N MET A 53 8.13 -5.88 5.60
CA MET A 53 9.57 -5.59 5.62
C MET A 53 10.02 -5.10 7.01
N ASN A 54 9.20 -4.31 7.71
CA ASN A 54 9.52 -3.83 9.05
C ASN A 54 9.55 -4.97 10.09
N LEU A 55 8.73 -6.01 9.93
CA LEU A 55 8.82 -7.22 10.77
C LEU A 55 10.11 -8.00 10.51
N ALA A 56 10.44 -8.27 9.24
CA ALA A 56 11.67 -8.99 8.87
C ALA A 56 12.94 -8.23 9.30
N TRP A 57 12.94 -6.91 9.13
CA TRP A 57 14.02 -6.02 9.55
C TRP A 57 14.21 -6.03 11.06
N ASN A 58 13.14 -5.92 11.84
CA ASN A 58 13.23 -5.99 13.30
C ASN A 58 13.68 -7.39 13.78
N ASP A 59 13.25 -8.47 13.13
CA ASP A 59 13.70 -9.82 13.47
C ASP A 59 15.20 -10.03 13.21
N LEU A 60 15.72 -9.50 12.09
CA LEU A 60 17.16 -9.51 11.77
C LEU A 60 17.98 -8.75 12.83
N ASN A 61 17.50 -7.59 13.27
CA ASN A 61 18.09 -6.81 14.35
C ASN A 61 18.04 -7.54 15.71
N GLU A 62 16.89 -8.13 16.05
CA GLU A 62 16.65 -8.75 17.36
C GLU A 62 17.39 -10.10 17.52
N ASN A 63 17.31 -10.97 16.51
CA ASN A 63 17.64 -12.40 16.65
C ASN A 63 18.94 -12.84 15.96
N ILE A 64 19.54 -12.02 15.10
CA ILE A 64 20.82 -12.33 14.42
C ILE A 64 21.91 -11.33 14.80
N LEU A 65 21.66 -10.03 14.61
CA LEU A 65 22.65 -8.98 14.83
C LEU A 65 22.74 -8.55 16.30
N HIS A 66 21.65 -8.69 17.05
CA HIS A 66 21.45 -8.20 18.42
C HIS A 66 21.67 -6.68 18.63
N GLU A 67 21.75 -5.93 17.53
CA GLU A 67 21.75 -4.47 17.46
C GLU A 67 21.01 -4.01 16.18
N LYS A 68 20.84 -2.69 15.99
CA LYS A 68 20.22 -2.14 14.79
C LYS A 68 21.19 -2.16 13.61
N ILE A 69 20.71 -2.44 12.39
CA ILE A 69 21.52 -2.48 11.17
C ILE A 69 22.25 -1.14 10.96
N GLN A 70 23.56 -1.26 10.69
CA GLN A 70 24.45 -0.18 10.32
C GLN A 70 25.10 -0.53 8.97
N LEU A 71 25.36 0.45 8.10
CA LEU A 71 25.98 0.22 6.79
C LEU A 71 27.33 0.93 6.68
N ASP A 72 28.36 0.26 6.15
CA ASP A 72 29.56 0.97 5.69
C ASP A 72 29.29 1.55 4.29
N THR A 73 28.63 2.71 4.27
CA THR A 73 28.40 3.44 3.03
C THR A 73 28.28 4.94 3.25
N LYS A 74 28.58 5.71 2.19
CA LYS A 74 28.37 7.16 2.12
C LYS A 74 27.14 7.52 1.28
N ASP A 75 26.39 6.52 0.84
CA ASP A 75 25.12 6.67 0.13
C ASP A 75 24.03 7.18 1.09
N LYS A 76 23.70 8.46 0.96
CA LYS A 76 22.72 9.12 1.82
C LYS A 76 21.33 8.51 1.73
N THR A 77 20.96 7.97 0.58
CA THR A 77 19.64 7.35 0.37
C THR A 77 19.56 6.03 1.14
N ALA A 78 20.60 5.20 1.02
CA ALA A 78 20.72 3.95 1.76
C ALA A 78 20.71 4.20 3.28
N LEU A 79 21.48 5.18 3.76
CA LEU A 79 21.52 5.57 5.17
C LEU A 79 20.16 6.07 5.68
N GLU A 80 19.47 6.95 4.94
CA GLU A 80 18.13 7.45 5.33
C GLU A 80 17.10 6.32 5.38
N MET A 81 17.16 5.37 4.43
CA MET A 81 16.29 4.19 4.42
C MET A 81 16.55 3.27 5.62
N VAL A 82 17.82 3.06 5.99
CA VAL A 82 18.18 2.31 7.20
C VAL A 82 17.71 3.01 8.47
N THR A 83 17.87 4.33 8.59
CA THR A 83 17.30 5.11 9.71
C THR A 83 15.80 4.88 9.83
N LYS A 84 15.03 5.00 8.73
CA LYS A 84 13.57 4.81 8.72
C LYS A 84 13.12 3.39 9.05
N LEU A 85 13.86 2.36 8.63
CA LEU A 85 13.58 0.97 8.98
C LEU A 85 13.91 0.69 10.45
N ASN A 86 15.01 1.25 10.96
CA ASN A 86 15.42 1.15 12.36
C ASN A 86 14.48 1.88 13.33
N GLU A 87 13.95 3.05 12.92
CA GLU A 87 13.06 3.95 13.68
C GLU A 87 11.57 3.79 13.32
N SER A 88 11.18 2.70 12.65
CA SER A 88 9.77 2.49 12.30
C SER A 88 8.91 2.27 13.55
N PRO A 89 7.76 2.95 13.70
CA PRO A 89 6.86 2.73 14.84
C PRO A 89 6.17 1.36 14.78
N PHE A 90 5.96 0.84 13.57
CA PHE A 90 5.27 -0.42 13.34
C PHE A 90 6.12 -1.62 13.75
N ASN A 91 5.54 -2.51 14.56
CA ASN A 91 6.20 -3.69 15.09
C ASN A 91 5.22 -4.86 15.29
N LYS A 92 5.72 -6.02 15.73
CA LYS A 92 4.92 -7.25 15.86
C LYS A 92 3.75 -7.17 16.86
N ASN A 93 3.71 -6.17 17.75
CA ASN A 93 2.57 -5.93 18.65
C ASN A 93 1.42 -5.14 18.00
N ASP A 94 1.63 -4.60 16.78
CA ASP A 94 0.60 -3.91 15.99
C ASP A 94 -0.23 -4.87 15.12
N LEU A 95 0.03 -6.17 15.25
CA LEU A 95 -0.72 -7.29 14.69
C LEU A 95 -1.04 -8.30 15.79
N ASP A 96 -2.08 -9.09 15.58
CA ASP A 96 -2.31 -10.31 16.34
C ASP A 96 -1.34 -11.43 15.89
N GLU A 97 -0.92 -12.29 16.84
CA GLU A 97 0.06 -13.34 16.60
C GLU A 97 -0.40 -14.37 15.55
N ALA A 98 -1.71 -14.58 15.39
CA ALA A 98 -2.25 -15.48 14.37
C ALA A 98 -1.99 -14.96 12.94
N SER A 99 -2.07 -13.65 12.73
CA SER A 99 -2.00 -13.02 11.41
C SER A 99 -0.59 -12.88 10.82
N TYR A 100 0.49 -13.17 11.56
CA TYR A 100 1.87 -13.11 11.02
C TYR A 100 2.72 -14.37 11.24
N TYR A 101 3.72 -14.54 10.39
CA TYR A 101 4.85 -15.43 10.57
C TYR A 101 6.14 -14.64 10.36
N ILE A 102 7.11 -14.81 11.26
CA ILE A 102 8.40 -14.14 11.26
C ILE A 102 9.45 -15.21 11.57
N LYS A 103 10.54 -15.26 10.80
CA LYS A 103 11.70 -16.10 11.11
C LYS A 103 12.97 -15.61 10.41
N SER A 104 14.06 -15.62 11.14
CA SER A 104 15.44 -15.52 10.64
C SER A 104 16.26 -16.76 10.98
N GLY A 105 17.47 -16.80 10.42
CA GLY A 105 18.45 -17.86 10.60
C GLY A 105 19.46 -17.91 9.44
N TYR A 106 20.30 -18.94 9.46
CA TYR A 106 21.38 -19.15 8.51
C TYR A 106 21.04 -20.29 7.53
N GLY A 107 21.51 -20.16 6.30
CA GLY A 107 21.55 -21.19 5.26
C GLY A 107 20.21 -21.74 4.78
N GLN A 108 20.30 -22.71 3.85
CA GLN A 108 19.14 -23.30 3.18
C GLN A 108 18.13 -23.97 4.12
N GLU A 109 18.58 -24.50 5.27
CA GLU A 109 17.68 -25.09 6.27
C GLU A 109 16.65 -24.07 6.76
N THR A 110 17.06 -22.84 7.01
CA THR A 110 16.16 -21.77 7.42
C THR A 110 15.13 -21.45 6.33
N VAL A 111 15.53 -21.44 5.05
CA VAL A 111 14.61 -21.23 3.90
C VAL A 111 13.57 -22.36 3.81
N ASN A 112 14.00 -23.61 4.01
CA ASN A 112 13.13 -24.78 3.98
C ASN A 112 12.09 -24.73 5.12
N ILE A 113 12.53 -24.39 6.33
CA ILE A 113 11.65 -24.20 7.50
C ILE A 113 10.66 -23.06 7.25
N ILE A 114 11.11 -21.91 6.73
CA ILE A 114 10.25 -20.77 6.38
C ILE A 114 9.15 -21.18 5.40
N ASN A 115 9.49 -21.93 4.35
CA ASN A 115 8.51 -22.39 3.38
C ASN A 115 7.48 -23.35 4.01
N GLN A 116 7.93 -24.32 4.82
CA GLN A 116 7.06 -25.27 5.51
C GLN A 116 6.13 -24.58 6.54
N GLU A 117 6.69 -23.85 7.50
CA GLU A 117 5.94 -23.25 8.61
C GLU A 117 4.99 -22.14 8.13
N SER A 118 5.42 -21.34 7.15
CA SER A 118 4.56 -20.30 6.56
C SER A 118 3.39 -20.90 5.76
N ARG A 119 3.58 -22.04 5.07
CA ARG A 119 2.50 -22.80 4.41
C ARG A 119 1.54 -23.42 5.43
N GLN A 120 2.07 -24.00 6.50
CA GLN A 120 1.28 -24.63 7.55
C GLN A 120 0.43 -23.61 8.33
N LYS A 121 0.98 -22.41 8.62
CA LYS A 121 0.25 -21.34 9.29
C LYS A 121 -0.75 -20.62 8.38
N PHE A 122 -0.47 -20.52 7.08
CA PHE A 122 -1.32 -19.85 6.11
C PHE A 122 -1.65 -20.73 4.87
N PRO A 123 -2.60 -21.68 4.99
CA PRO A 123 -3.01 -22.52 3.87
C PRO A 123 -3.56 -21.74 2.66
N SER A 124 -4.10 -20.54 2.88
CA SER A 124 -4.62 -19.63 1.83
C SER A 124 -3.55 -18.75 1.16
N LYS A 125 -2.27 -18.85 1.56
CA LYS A 125 -1.15 -18.01 1.08
C LYS A 125 -1.01 -18.03 -0.45
N SER A 126 -1.37 -16.92 -1.09
CA SER A 126 -1.31 -16.75 -2.56
C SER A 126 0.08 -16.44 -3.11
N LEU A 127 1.01 -15.98 -2.27
CA LEU A 127 2.42 -15.85 -2.65
C LEU A 127 3.06 -17.22 -2.84
N LYS A 128 4.01 -17.32 -3.77
CA LYS A 128 4.87 -18.50 -3.94
C LYS A 128 5.78 -18.72 -2.73
N ASP A 129 6.39 -19.89 -2.67
CA ASP A 129 7.46 -20.21 -1.74
C ASP A 129 8.77 -19.55 -2.16
N LEU A 130 9.71 -19.42 -1.22
CA LEU A 130 11.03 -18.87 -1.46
C LEU A 130 11.84 -19.83 -2.35
N ASP A 131 12.21 -19.35 -3.53
CA ASP A 131 13.05 -20.03 -4.51
C ASP A 131 14.42 -19.35 -4.57
N ILE A 132 15.19 -19.53 -3.48
CA ILE A 132 16.55 -18.98 -3.32
C ILE A 132 17.50 -20.08 -2.79
N GLY A 133 18.75 -20.01 -3.23
CA GLY A 133 19.84 -20.86 -2.75
C GLY A 133 20.77 -20.09 -1.82
N LEU A 134 20.95 -20.58 -0.58
CA LEU A 134 21.81 -20.00 0.45
C LEU A 134 22.90 -20.97 0.89
N GLY A 135 24.15 -20.50 0.95
CA GLY A 135 25.27 -21.19 1.59
C GLY A 135 25.13 -21.25 3.11
N PRO A 136 25.94 -22.07 3.83
CA PRO A 136 25.74 -22.32 5.26
C PRO A 136 25.76 -21.07 6.14
N GLU A 137 26.61 -20.10 5.82
CA GLU A 137 26.77 -18.84 6.56
C GLU A 137 25.85 -17.71 6.05
N ASP A 138 25.13 -17.89 4.93
CA ASP A 138 24.28 -16.83 4.38
C ASP A 138 23.03 -16.62 5.25
N ILE A 139 22.73 -15.36 5.59
CA ILE A 139 21.63 -15.01 6.48
C ILE A 139 20.34 -14.74 5.70
N ILE A 140 19.22 -15.25 6.21
CA ILE A 140 17.87 -14.79 5.84
C ILE A 140 17.14 -14.25 7.07
N ALA A 141 16.37 -13.17 6.86
CA ALA A 141 15.25 -12.80 7.71
C ALA A 141 13.99 -12.65 6.84
N TYR A 142 12.91 -13.28 7.27
CA TYR A 142 11.65 -13.33 6.54
C TYR A 142 10.49 -12.97 7.45
N ALA A 143 9.52 -12.25 6.88
CA ALA A 143 8.21 -12.07 7.49
C ALA A 143 7.12 -12.12 6.42
N TYR A 144 5.96 -12.62 6.84
CA TYR A 144 4.73 -12.65 6.07
C TYR A 144 3.57 -12.37 7.02
N PHE A 145 2.59 -11.59 6.57
CA PHE A 145 1.32 -11.47 7.28
C PHE A 145 0.16 -11.60 6.31
N LEU A 146 -1.00 -12.02 6.83
CA LEU A 146 -2.25 -12.13 6.11
C LEU A 146 -3.37 -11.55 6.96
N LYS A 147 -4.12 -10.60 6.41
CA LYS A 147 -5.35 -10.05 6.99
C LYS A 147 -6.43 -10.14 5.92
N GLU A 148 -7.48 -10.90 6.21
CA GLU A 148 -8.67 -11.05 5.37
C GLU A 148 -9.84 -10.54 6.21
N VAL A 149 -10.67 -9.65 5.65
CA VAL A 149 -11.73 -8.95 6.41
C VAL A 149 -12.98 -8.73 5.54
N GLU A 150 -14.15 -8.94 6.11
CA GLU A 150 -15.44 -8.72 5.41
C GLU A 150 -16.21 -7.57 6.04
N TYR A 151 -16.99 -6.84 5.23
CA TYR A 151 -17.93 -5.84 5.74
C TYR A 151 -19.08 -6.49 6.52
N GLN A 152 -19.65 -5.75 7.49
CA GLN A 152 -20.81 -6.22 8.25
C GLN A 152 -22.04 -6.52 7.36
N ASN A 153 -22.18 -5.79 6.25
CA ASN A 153 -23.13 -6.07 5.16
C ASN A 153 -22.40 -5.90 3.82
N GLN A 154 -22.57 -6.81 2.87
CA GLN A 154 -21.99 -6.65 1.52
C GLN A 154 -22.66 -5.46 0.78
N PHE A 155 -21.87 -4.66 0.07
CA PHE A 155 -22.34 -3.59 -0.82
C PHE A 155 -22.84 -4.14 -2.16
N GLU A 156 -23.52 -3.32 -2.96
CA GLU A 156 -23.86 -3.68 -4.35
C GLU A 156 -22.74 -3.29 -5.31
N GLU A 157 -22.55 -4.05 -6.39
CA GLU A 157 -21.62 -3.69 -7.46
C GLU A 157 -22.24 -2.69 -8.44
N LYS A 158 -21.41 -1.76 -8.93
CA LYS A 158 -21.71 -0.96 -10.14
C LYS A 158 -20.43 -0.38 -10.74
N ASN A 159 -20.51 0.14 -11.96
CA ASN A 159 -19.47 1.05 -12.43
C ASN A 159 -19.58 2.40 -11.69
N VAL A 160 -18.45 2.91 -11.24
CA VAL A 160 -18.30 4.24 -10.60
C VAL A 160 -17.39 5.11 -11.47
N THR A 161 -17.36 6.41 -11.20
CA THR A 161 -16.41 7.34 -11.83
C THR A 161 -15.21 7.56 -10.91
N PHE A 162 -14.00 7.42 -11.44
CA PHE A 162 -12.78 7.91 -10.78
C PHE A 162 -12.10 8.95 -11.69
N GLN A 163 -11.98 10.18 -11.18
CA GLN A 163 -11.57 11.38 -11.92
C GLN A 163 -12.47 11.64 -13.14
N ASN A 164 -12.13 11.08 -14.30
CA ASN A 164 -12.95 11.14 -15.52
C ASN A 164 -13.25 9.75 -16.11
N ASP A 165 -12.66 8.68 -15.55
CA ASP A 165 -12.72 7.32 -16.07
C ASP A 165 -13.86 6.54 -15.41
N SER A 166 -14.45 5.60 -16.16
CA SER A 166 -15.40 4.63 -15.61
C SER A 166 -14.68 3.34 -15.23
N VAL A 167 -14.75 2.98 -13.95
CA VAL A 167 -14.10 1.80 -13.35
C VAL A 167 -15.14 0.95 -12.62
N LYS A 168 -14.86 -0.34 -12.42
CA LYS A 168 -15.68 -1.21 -11.57
C LYS A 168 -15.60 -0.73 -10.12
N GLY A 169 -16.70 -0.85 -9.39
CA GLY A 169 -16.83 -0.35 -8.03
C GLY A 169 -18.05 -0.90 -7.32
N PHE A 170 -18.37 -0.28 -6.19
CA PHE A 170 -19.45 -0.67 -5.32
C PHE A 170 -20.07 0.51 -4.57
N TYR A 171 -21.29 0.32 -4.09
CA TYR A 171 -22.09 1.39 -3.47
C TYR A 171 -23.14 0.85 -2.48
N ALA A 172 -23.65 1.74 -1.64
CA ALA A 172 -24.74 1.42 -0.72
C ALA A 172 -26.11 1.79 -1.33
N ILE A 173 -27.00 0.80 -1.53
CA ILE A 173 -28.40 1.02 -1.92
C ILE A 173 -29.34 1.17 -0.72
N ASN A 174 -29.02 0.54 0.41
CA ASN A 174 -29.96 0.35 1.52
C ASN A 174 -29.39 0.77 2.88
N TYR A 175 -30.27 0.92 3.86
CA TYR A 175 -29.93 1.35 5.22
C TYR A 175 -28.89 0.45 5.91
N LYS A 176 -28.93 -0.88 5.73
CA LYS A 176 -27.94 -1.79 6.33
C LYS A 176 -26.54 -1.56 5.76
N GLN A 177 -26.42 -1.43 4.44
CA GLN A 177 -25.17 -1.09 3.75
C GLN A 177 -24.67 0.31 4.12
N ARG A 178 -25.57 1.29 4.27
CA ARG A 178 -25.18 2.62 4.78
C ARG A 178 -24.63 2.52 6.20
N ASN A 179 -25.28 1.78 7.10
CA ASN A 179 -24.83 1.66 8.49
C ASN A 179 -23.38 1.18 8.66
N ASN A 180 -22.83 0.43 7.68
CA ASN A 180 -21.41 0.07 7.62
C ASN A 180 -20.47 1.31 7.69
N ILE A 181 -20.95 2.52 7.38
CA ILE A 181 -20.12 3.70 7.20
C ILE A 181 -20.22 4.59 8.45
N LYS A 182 -19.13 4.70 9.22
CA LYS A 182 -19.03 5.66 10.33
C LYS A 182 -18.17 6.85 9.92
N ILE A 183 -18.62 8.05 10.26
CA ILE A 183 -17.98 9.30 9.85
C ILE A 183 -17.04 9.75 10.96
N LEU A 184 -15.73 9.65 10.72
CA LEU A 184 -14.71 10.24 11.59
C LEU A 184 -14.70 11.76 11.45
N LYS A 185 -14.75 12.26 10.21
CA LYS A 185 -14.91 13.68 9.94
C LYS A 185 -15.39 13.95 8.51
N TYR A 186 -16.26 14.92 8.35
CA TYR A 186 -16.73 15.40 7.05
C TYR A 186 -16.60 16.91 7.03
N TRP A 187 -15.85 17.45 6.06
CA TRP A 187 -15.77 18.87 5.77
C TRP A 187 -16.74 19.20 4.63
N ASP A 188 -16.64 18.46 3.54
CA ASP A 188 -17.44 18.61 2.31
C ASP A 188 -17.37 17.31 1.47
N ASP A 189 -18.02 17.33 0.29
CA ASP A 189 -18.12 16.18 -0.62
C ASP A 189 -16.77 15.77 -1.26
N ASP A 190 -15.73 16.60 -1.14
CA ASP A 190 -14.36 16.35 -1.63
C ASP A 190 -13.34 16.08 -0.52
N LYS A 191 -13.67 16.39 0.74
CA LYS A 191 -12.79 16.17 1.90
C LYS A 191 -13.54 15.54 3.08
N PHE A 192 -13.26 14.27 3.33
CA PHE A 192 -13.82 13.49 4.43
C PHE A 192 -12.89 12.33 4.85
N ILE A 193 -13.13 11.82 6.06
CA ILE A 193 -12.58 10.58 6.61
C ILE A 193 -13.75 9.75 7.15
N ILE A 194 -13.85 8.52 6.67
CA ILE A 194 -14.82 7.51 7.12
C ILE A 194 -14.11 6.22 7.49
N SER A 195 -14.74 5.39 8.32
CA SER A 195 -14.39 3.98 8.47
C SER A 195 -15.51 3.09 7.92
N LEU A 196 -15.12 1.91 7.44
CA LEU A 196 -16.04 0.85 7.03
C LEU A 196 -16.06 -0.24 8.11
N GLN A 197 -17.24 -0.53 8.66
CA GLN A 197 -17.44 -1.54 9.70
C GLN A 197 -17.27 -2.94 9.10
N LEU A 198 -16.38 -3.69 9.73
CA LEU A 198 -16.08 -5.08 9.42
C LEU A 198 -16.96 -6.01 10.28
N LYS A 199 -17.01 -7.30 9.95
CA LYS A 199 -17.73 -8.31 10.76
C LYS A 199 -17.11 -8.50 12.15
N ASN A 200 -15.81 -8.25 12.29
CA ASN A 200 -15.06 -8.25 13.53
C ASN A 200 -14.62 -6.81 13.87
N ASP A 201 -14.62 -6.47 15.16
CA ASP A 201 -14.17 -5.18 15.71
C ASP A 201 -12.66 -5.14 16.00
N ASP A 202 -12.03 -6.31 16.02
CA ASP A 202 -10.59 -6.62 15.92
C ASP A 202 -9.75 -5.67 15.04
N ASP A 203 -10.27 -5.30 13.88
CA ASP A 203 -9.56 -4.61 12.80
C ASP A 203 -10.35 -3.38 12.34
N GLN A 204 -9.65 -2.37 11.81
CA GLN A 204 -10.24 -1.11 11.39
C GLN A 204 -9.72 -0.67 10.02
N LEU A 205 -10.67 -0.37 9.13
CA LEU A 205 -10.45 0.08 7.76
C LEU A 205 -10.95 1.51 7.59
N PHE A 206 -10.06 2.41 7.18
CA PHE A 206 -10.34 3.84 6.99
C PHE A 206 -10.15 4.27 5.53
N LEU A 207 -10.99 5.20 5.09
CA LEU A 207 -10.92 5.87 3.79
C LEU A 207 -10.84 7.39 4.00
N ALA A 208 -9.83 8.04 3.44
CA ALA A 208 -9.62 9.49 3.59
C ALA A 208 -9.45 10.19 2.23
N LYS A 209 -10.46 10.97 1.82
CA LYS A 209 -10.50 11.73 0.56
C LYS A 209 -10.01 13.17 0.75
N GLY A 210 -9.31 13.72 -0.23
CA GLY A 210 -8.88 15.12 -0.22
C GLY A 210 -7.60 15.36 0.57
N PHE A 211 -6.68 14.40 0.56
CA PHE A 211 -5.39 14.42 1.27
C PHE A 211 -4.22 13.99 0.36
N SER A 212 -4.29 14.21 -0.96
CA SER A 212 -3.27 13.78 -1.94
C SER A 212 -1.85 14.27 -1.58
N ASP A 213 -1.75 15.52 -1.14
CA ASP A 213 -0.47 16.20 -0.92
C ASP A 213 -0.01 16.08 0.55
N THR A 214 -0.66 15.19 1.32
CA THR A 214 -0.42 14.97 2.76
C THR A 214 0.40 13.70 2.96
N SER A 215 1.36 13.70 3.90
CA SER A 215 2.11 12.49 4.23
C SER A 215 1.21 11.43 4.89
N PRO A 216 1.46 10.13 4.67
CA PRO A 216 0.77 9.04 5.37
C PRO A 216 0.66 9.27 6.87
N LYS A 217 1.77 9.60 7.54
CA LYS A 217 1.80 9.88 8.98
C LYS A 217 0.82 10.98 9.39
N THR A 218 0.73 12.09 8.65
CA THR A 218 -0.22 13.16 9.01
C THR A 218 -1.68 12.75 8.82
N VAL A 219 -2.00 11.84 7.88
CA VAL A 219 -3.34 11.25 7.77
C VAL A 219 -3.61 10.27 8.92
N ILE A 220 -2.62 9.47 9.32
CA ILE A 220 -2.72 8.49 10.42
C ILE A 220 -2.86 9.18 11.79
N ASP A 221 -2.04 10.20 12.07
CA ASP A 221 -2.12 11.00 13.29
C ASP A 221 -3.51 11.67 13.42
N LEU A 222 -4.05 12.15 12.30
CA LEU A 222 -5.40 12.72 12.22
C LEU A 222 -6.48 11.66 12.47
N ILE A 223 -6.42 10.49 11.85
CA ILE A 223 -7.34 9.37 12.11
C ILE A 223 -7.32 8.99 13.59
N ASN A 224 -6.14 8.76 14.16
CA ASN A 224 -5.98 8.40 15.58
C ASN A 224 -6.55 9.47 16.53
N SER A 225 -6.44 10.76 16.19
CA SER A 225 -7.04 11.84 16.99
C SER A 225 -8.58 11.87 16.95
N LEU A 226 -9.20 11.37 15.87
CA LEU A 226 -10.65 11.38 15.65
C LEU A 226 -11.34 10.11 16.16
N ASN A 227 -10.65 8.96 16.02
CA ASN A 227 -11.14 7.62 16.33
C ASN A 227 -11.39 7.39 17.84
N ASN A 228 -10.89 8.29 18.69
CA ASN A 228 -11.08 8.27 20.16
C ASN A 228 -12.43 8.89 20.62
N SER A 229 -13.34 9.22 19.71
CA SER A 229 -14.65 9.80 20.06
C SER A 229 -15.73 8.72 20.14
N GLU A 230 -16.32 8.54 21.33
CA GLU A 230 -17.28 7.47 21.67
C GLU A 230 -18.56 7.47 20.82
N ASN A 231 -18.82 8.55 20.06
CA ASN A 231 -20.02 8.75 19.26
C ASN A 231 -19.65 9.27 17.86
N LEU A 232 -19.02 8.43 17.05
CA LEU A 232 -18.81 8.69 15.61
C LEU A 232 -20.16 8.94 14.92
N SER A 233 -20.23 9.97 14.08
CA SER A 233 -21.48 10.34 13.42
C SER A 233 -21.89 9.32 12.36
N GLU A 234 -23.15 8.92 12.36
CA GLU A 234 -23.67 8.02 11.33
C GLU A 234 -23.99 8.75 10.02
N ILE A 235 -23.90 8.01 8.93
CA ILE A 235 -24.46 8.36 7.62
C ILE A 235 -26.01 8.29 7.70
N ASN A 236 -26.73 9.16 6.99
CA ASN A 236 -28.20 9.16 6.97
C ASN A 236 -28.75 8.39 5.74
N SER A 237 -30.08 8.25 5.63
CA SER A 237 -30.73 7.49 4.55
C SER A 237 -30.48 8.05 3.14
N GLU A 238 -30.31 9.37 3.03
CA GLU A 238 -30.21 10.09 1.75
C GLU A 238 -28.75 10.23 1.28
N ASP A 239 -27.79 10.23 2.20
CA ASP A 239 -26.36 10.32 1.92
C ASP A 239 -25.87 9.19 0.99
N LEU A 240 -24.96 9.52 0.09
CA LEU A 240 -24.45 8.59 -0.93
C LEU A 240 -23.05 8.09 -0.56
N PHE A 241 -22.76 6.82 -0.89
CA PHE A 241 -21.42 6.22 -0.79
C PHE A 241 -21.13 5.40 -2.03
N GLU A 242 -19.97 5.63 -2.65
CA GLU A 242 -19.50 4.95 -3.85
C GLU A 242 -17.97 4.86 -3.82
N MET A 243 -17.42 3.68 -4.13
CA MET A 243 -15.98 3.43 -4.12
C MET A 243 -15.57 2.52 -5.28
N PRO A 244 -14.41 2.75 -5.95
CA PRO A 244 -13.90 1.84 -6.96
C PRO A 244 -13.33 0.56 -6.31
N LYS A 245 -13.37 -0.56 -7.05
CA LYS A 245 -12.63 -1.77 -6.68
C LYS A 245 -11.14 -1.54 -6.85
N ILE A 246 -10.34 -2.13 -5.96
CA ILE A 246 -8.88 -1.98 -5.96
C ILE A 246 -8.24 -3.37 -6.15
N HIS A 247 -7.28 -3.45 -7.05
CA HIS A 247 -6.41 -4.62 -7.23
C HIS A 247 -4.95 -4.18 -7.30
N LEU A 248 -4.14 -4.69 -6.36
CA LEU A 248 -2.71 -4.45 -6.25
C LEU A 248 -1.97 -5.79 -6.25
N ASP A 249 -1.05 -5.94 -7.20
CA ASP A 249 -0.03 -6.99 -7.21
C ASP A 249 1.32 -6.33 -7.51
N TYR A 250 2.15 -6.17 -6.48
CA TYR A 250 3.35 -5.35 -6.55
C TYR A 250 4.55 -5.99 -5.84
N GLN A 251 5.65 -6.13 -6.58
CA GLN A 251 6.96 -6.42 -5.99
C GLN A 251 7.80 -5.14 -5.96
N ARG A 252 8.28 -4.77 -4.78
CA ARG A 252 9.28 -3.74 -4.56
C ARG A 252 10.64 -4.38 -4.31
N LYS A 253 11.70 -3.84 -4.91
CA LYS A 253 13.09 -4.15 -4.55
C LYS A 253 13.76 -2.90 -3.98
N TYR A 254 14.52 -3.04 -2.90
CA TYR A 254 15.21 -1.93 -2.24
C TYR A 254 16.64 -1.84 -2.80
N ASN A 255 16.75 -1.54 -4.09
CA ASN A 255 18.02 -1.54 -4.84
C ASN A 255 19.07 -0.59 -4.23
N GLU A 256 18.63 0.43 -3.50
CA GLU A 256 19.44 1.39 -2.75
C GLU A 256 20.14 0.75 -1.53
N LEU A 257 19.61 -0.35 -1.00
CA LEU A 257 20.18 -1.13 0.11
C LEU A 257 20.98 -2.35 -0.40
N THR A 258 20.71 -2.84 -1.60
CA THR A 258 21.44 -3.94 -2.23
C THR A 258 22.93 -3.61 -2.44
N ASN A 259 23.80 -4.61 -2.24
CA ASN A 259 25.26 -4.50 -2.32
C ASN A 259 25.88 -3.45 -1.37
N LYS A 260 25.23 -3.15 -0.24
CA LYS A 260 25.83 -2.38 0.86
C LYS A 260 26.37 -3.33 1.92
N SER A 261 27.63 -3.16 2.32
CA SER A 261 28.24 -3.90 3.43
C SER A 261 27.67 -3.45 4.77
N LEU A 262 27.56 -4.39 5.71
CA LEU A 262 27.17 -4.09 7.09
C LEU A 262 28.37 -3.50 7.85
N ALA A 263 28.09 -2.54 8.74
CA ALA A 263 29.06 -2.01 9.71
C ALA A 263 28.87 -2.57 11.13
N ASN A 264 27.91 -3.51 11.28
CA ASN A 264 27.62 -4.17 12.55
C ASN A 264 28.80 -5.02 13.03
N LYS A 265 29.00 -5.06 14.35
CA LYS A 265 30.13 -5.80 14.94
C LYS A 265 29.98 -7.29 14.63
N ASP A 266 31.09 -7.93 14.24
CA ASP A 266 31.18 -9.34 13.84
C ASP A 266 30.44 -9.69 12.53
N PHE A 267 29.80 -8.72 11.86
CA PHE A 267 29.14 -8.88 10.56
C PHE A 267 29.77 -8.04 9.42
N THR A 268 30.99 -7.53 9.60
CA THR A 268 31.64 -6.62 8.64
C THR A 268 31.96 -7.23 7.28
N ASP A 269 32.05 -8.56 7.20
CA ASP A 269 32.27 -9.30 5.94
C ASP A 269 30.96 -9.56 5.16
N TYR A 270 29.80 -9.22 5.74
CA TYR A 270 28.49 -9.40 5.13
C TYR A 270 28.03 -8.16 4.36
N TYR A 271 27.18 -8.39 3.35
CA TYR A 271 26.50 -7.35 2.58
C TYR A 271 25.07 -7.77 2.26
N ILE A 272 24.19 -6.81 2.00
CA ILE A 272 22.79 -7.07 1.64
C ILE A 272 22.72 -7.59 0.19
N GLY A 273 22.58 -8.91 0.02
CA GLY A 273 22.55 -9.58 -1.28
C GLY A 273 21.28 -9.34 -2.10
N GLU A 274 20.10 -9.55 -1.49
CA GLU A 274 18.82 -9.11 -2.04
C GLU A 274 17.87 -8.67 -0.91
N ILE A 275 17.00 -7.70 -1.20
CA ILE A 275 15.97 -7.21 -0.28
C ILE A 275 14.74 -6.75 -1.08
N TYR A 276 13.60 -7.40 -0.85
CA TYR A 276 12.34 -7.15 -1.56
C TYR A 276 11.13 -7.38 -0.66
N GLU A 277 10.00 -6.77 -1.03
CA GLU A 277 8.67 -7.10 -0.49
C GLU A 277 7.69 -7.39 -1.63
N ASN A 278 6.80 -8.37 -1.43
CA ASN A 278 5.69 -8.66 -2.35
C ASN A 278 4.39 -8.30 -1.63
N ILE A 279 3.68 -7.31 -2.18
CA ILE A 279 2.44 -6.77 -1.63
C ILE A 279 1.30 -7.14 -2.59
N LYS A 280 0.34 -7.91 -2.08
CA LYS A 280 -0.94 -8.20 -2.75
C LYS A 280 -2.08 -7.64 -1.91
N PHE A 281 -3.02 -6.95 -2.54
CA PHE A 281 -4.19 -6.38 -1.86
C PHE A 281 -5.35 -6.26 -2.84
N ASP A 282 -6.52 -6.74 -2.42
CA ASP A 282 -7.77 -6.74 -3.17
C ASP A 282 -8.86 -6.09 -2.30
N MET A 283 -9.69 -5.22 -2.88
CA MET A 283 -10.85 -4.64 -2.21
C MET A 283 -12.06 -4.55 -3.14
N ASP A 284 -13.16 -5.19 -2.75
CA ASP A 284 -14.38 -5.32 -3.52
C ASP A 284 -15.64 -4.96 -2.70
N HIS A 285 -16.83 -5.35 -3.17
CA HIS A 285 -18.09 -5.08 -2.50
C HIS A 285 -18.33 -5.91 -1.22
N LYS A 286 -17.54 -6.97 -0.98
CA LYS A 286 -17.65 -7.90 0.16
C LYS A 286 -16.67 -7.54 1.26
N GLY A 287 -15.50 -7.02 0.89
CA GLY A 287 -14.46 -6.53 1.79
C GLY A 287 -13.09 -6.67 1.16
N ALA A 288 -12.18 -7.29 1.90
CA ALA A 288 -10.96 -7.91 1.42
C ALA A 288 -11.04 -9.42 1.70
N ARG A 289 -11.72 -10.17 0.81
CA ARG A 289 -11.76 -11.66 0.72
C ARG A 289 -12.60 -12.38 1.80
N VAL A 290 -13.33 -13.51 1.61
CA VAL A 290 -14.01 -14.26 0.50
C VAL A 290 -14.81 -15.41 1.21
N GLU A 291 -16.02 -15.90 0.88
CA GLU A 291 -17.21 -15.46 0.12
C GLU A 291 -18.44 -16.32 0.55
N ASN A 292 -19.64 -15.72 0.74
CA ASN A 292 -20.93 -16.46 0.70
C ASN A 292 -22.17 -15.53 0.50
N GLU A 293 -23.39 -16.09 0.56
CA GLU A 293 -24.65 -15.58 -0.05
C GLU A 293 -25.88 -15.57 0.90
N ALA A 294 -26.80 -14.58 0.82
CA ALA A 294 -28.26 -14.63 1.17
C ALA A 294 -28.95 -13.23 1.08
N ALA A 295 -30.30 -13.13 1.17
CA ALA A 295 -31.07 -11.94 0.72
C ALA A 295 -32.32 -11.49 1.56
N ILE A 296 -33.01 -10.42 1.08
CA ILE A 296 -34.40 -9.94 1.35
C ILE A 296 -34.65 -8.86 2.46
N THR A 297 -35.82 -8.18 2.37
CA THR A 297 -36.17 -6.81 2.82
C THR A 297 -37.52 -6.71 3.56
N VAL A 298 -37.78 -5.62 4.33
CA VAL A 298 -39.11 -4.95 4.52
C VAL A 298 -38.92 -3.46 4.92
N ILE A 299 -39.96 -2.60 4.83
CA ILE A 299 -39.94 -1.13 5.05
C ILE A 299 -41.17 -0.64 5.85
N ALA A 300 -41.00 0.29 6.81
CA ALA A 300 -41.92 1.40 7.21
C ALA A 300 -41.35 2.17 8.44
N GLY A 301 -41.55 3.47 8.65
CA GLY A 301 -42.21 4.51 7.83
C GLY A 301 -42.28 5.88 8.54
N ALA A 302 -43.04 6.82 7.96
CA ALA A 302 -43.35 8.19 8.41
C ALA A 302 -42.21 9.25 8.38
N ILE A 303 -42.51 10.43 7.82
CA ILE A 303 -41.63 11.61 7.78
C ILE A 303 -42.36 12.80 8.42
N ASN A 304 -41.72 13.46 9.38
CA ASN A 304 -42.14 14.76 9.91
C ASN A 304 -41.32 15.85 9.18
N PRO A 305 -41.90 16.97 8.69
CA PRO A 305 -41.22 17.88 7.77
C PRO A 305 -40.21 18.80 8.48
N GLN A 306 -39.10 18.22 8.93
CA GLN A 306 -37.94 18.99 9.35
C GLN A 306 -37.08 19.41 8.15
N LYS A 307 -36.33 20.50 8.36
CA LYS A 307 -35.44 21.16 7.41
C LYS A 307 -34.56 20.14 6.67
N LYS A 308 -34.77 19.93 5.36
CA LYS A 308 -34.05 18.90 4.57
C LYS A 308 -32.55 18.96 4.85
N PRO A 309 -31.92 17.89 5.37
CA PRO A 309 -30.47 17.86 5.52
C PRO A 309 -29.81 17.95 4.13
N LYS A 310 -28.63 18.58 4.04
CA LYS A 310 -27.82 18.48 2.82
C LYS A 310 -27.35 17.04 2.69
N VAL A 311 -27.76 16.37 1.62
CA VAL A 311 -27.21 15.07 1.20
C VAL A 311 -25.69 15.17 1.11
N ARG A 312 -24.99 14.35 1.90
CA ARG A 312 -23.53 14.24 1.91
C ARG A 312 -23.09 13.16 0.91
N LYS A 313 -22.03 13.40 0.16
CA LYS A 313 -21.48 12.44 -0.80
C LYS A 313 -20.14 11.88 -0.32
N PHE A 314 -20.17 10.66 0.21
CA PHE A 314 -19.00 9.85 0.52
C PHE A 314 -18.52 9.09 -0.74
N ILE A 315 -18.29 9.83 -1.82
CA ILE A 315 -17.92 9.28 -3.14
C ILE A 315 -16.41 9.41 -3.31
N LEU A 316 -15.73 8.28 -3.52
CA LEU A 316 -14.28 8.19 -3.70
C LEU A 316 -13.92 8.36 -5.19
N ASP A 317 -14.30 9.49 -5.79
CA ASP A 317 -14.06 9.85 -7.20
C ASP A 317 -12.75 10.62 -7.45
N LYS A 318 -11.96 10.89 -6.40
CA LYS A 318 -10.72 11.68 -6.41
C LYS A 318 -9.70 11.06 -5.46
N PRO A 319 -8.40 11.38 -5.57
CA PRO A 319 -7.34 10.74 -4.80
C PRO A 319 -7.63 10.61 -3.29
N PHE A 320 -7.39 9.39 -2.78
CA PHE A 320 -7.77 8.97 -1.43
C PHE A 320 -6.80 7.95 -0.85
N TRP A 321 -6.76 7.90 0.48
CA TRP A 321 -6.00 6.91 1.23
C TRP A 321 -6.91 5.77 1.70
N VAL A 322 -6.42 4.54 1.58
CA VAL A 322 -6.90 3.35 2.28
C VAL A 322 -5.88 3.02 3.38
N ILE A 323 -6.33 2.91 4.62
CA ILE A 323 -5.47 2.65 5.79
C ILE A 323 -6.10 1.54 6.62
N MET A 324 -5.33 0.50 6.94
CA MET A 324 -5.77 -0.63 7.75
C MET A 324 -4.87 -0.84 8.97
N LYS A 325 -5.50 -0.94 10.15
CA LYS A 325 -4.83 -1.16 11.44
C LYS A 325 -5.65 -2.09 12.33
N ARG A 326 -5.01 -2.72 13.31
CA ARG A 326 -5.72 -3.35 14.43
C ARG A 326 -6.45 -2.30 15.24
N ALA A 327 -7.62 -2.62 15.81
CA ALA A 327 -8.41 -1.64 16.56
C ALA A 327 -7.66 -1.10 17.79
N ASN A 328 -6.94 -1.98 18.48
CA ASN A 328 -6.13 -1.69 19.67
C ASN A 328 -4.72 -1.13 19.39
N SER A 329 -4.32 -0.94 18.12
CA SER A 329 -3.04 -0.29 17.76
C SER A 329 -3.25 1.14 17.23
N THR A 330 -2.25 2.00 17.39
CA THR A 330 -2.16 3.30 16.71
C THR A 330 -1.52 3.23 15.32
N ASN A 331 -0.83 2.14 15.00
CA ASN A 331 -0.02 1.99 13.79
C ASN A 331 -0.77 1.10 12.79
N PRO A 332 -0.87 1.49 11.50
CA PRO A 332 -1.37 0.59 10.48
C PRO A 332 -0.36 -0.49 10.12
N TYR A 333 -0.86 -1.63 9.65
CA TYR A 333 -0.07 -2.66 8.99
C TYR A 333 -0.07 -2.51 7.45
N PHE A 334 -0.98 -1.68 6.90
CA PHE A 334 -1.08 -1.42 5.47
C PHE A 334 -1.57 0.00 5.18
N ILE A 335 -0.94 0.65 4.19
CA ILE A 335 -1.27 1.99 3.69
C ILE A 335 -1.20 1.99 2.16
N LEU A 336 -2.26 2.46 1.52
CA LEU A 336 -2.36 2.61 0.06
C LEU A 336 -2.93 3.99 -0.30
N GLY A 337 -2.18 4.78 -1.07
CA GLY A 337 -2.60 6.08 -1.58
C GLY A 337 -2.97 5.98 -3.06
N ILE A 338 -4.27 5.97 -3.37
CA ILE A 338 -4.79 5.92 -4.74
C ILE A 338 -4.78 7.32 -5.34
N ASN A 339 -3.96 7.51 -6.38
CA ASN A 339 -3.80 8.76 -7.12
C ASN A 339 -4.33 8.69 -8.56
N ASN A 340 -4.44 7.51 -9.15
CA ASN A 340 -4.92 7.30 -10.52
C ASN A 340 -5.65 5.94 -10.67
N THR A 341 -6.13 5.64 -11.87
CA THR A 341 -6.87 4.41 -12.20
C THR A 341 -6.01 3.15 -12.31
N ALA A 342 -4.68 3.22 -12.17
CA ALA A 342 -3.78 2.13 -12.54
C ALA A 342 -3.71 0.95 -11.54
N LEU A 343 -4.42 1.07 -10.40
CA LEU A 343 -4.70 0.01 -9.40
C LEU A 343 -6.21 -0.23 -9.22
N LEU A 344 -7.06 0.34 -10.08
CA LEU A 344 -8.50 0.16 -10.03
C LEU A 344 -8.92 -0.84 -11.11
N GLU A 345 -9.96 -1.64 -10.84
CA GLU A 345 -10.48 -2.55 -11.87
C GLU A 345 -11.14 -1.76 -13.00
N THR A 346 -10.53 -1.74 -14.18
CA THR A 346 -11.17 -1.27 -15.42
C THR A 346 -12.25 -2.24 -15.89
N GLN A 347 -13.12 -1.82 -16.81
CA GLN A 347 -14.19 -2.64 -17.39
C GLN A 347 -13.66 -3.92 -18.06
#